data_AF-A0A8T3QJI7-F1
#
_entry.id   AF-A0A8T3QJI7-F1
#
_cell.length_a   1.000
_cell.length_b   1.000
_cell.length_c   1.000
_cell.angle_alpha   90.00
_cell.angle_beta   90.00
_cell.angle_gamma   90.00
#
_symmetry.space_group_name_H-M   'P 1'
#
loop_
_entity.id
_entity.type
_entity.pdbx_description
1 polymer ?
#
loop_
_entity_poly.entity_id
_entity_poly.type
_entity_poly.pdbx_seq_one_letter_code
_entity_poly.pdbx_strand_id
1 'polypeptide(L)'
;MSRGALLSVAGTLVVVVLLWQLVVLVGGYPPFILPAPAVVAGRLIAAWAQGTIQPHLGATLVEVGLGFGVGATLALAAGYALARSRLVERLLSPYLVAAQATPILALAPLLALWFGTGLLSKVVICSLIVFFPVAVATMVGIRSVDGRLLELGRSLRASRRQVLTTLEIPAALPSILGGMRVGVTLAVVGAIVGEWAGAERGLGVLINLARGSLFDIPLMFATLLTIALVGIALYLVVLAVERRLVGAR
;
A
#
# COMPACT_ATOMS: atom_id res chain seq x y z
N MET A 1 10.34 -16.22 12.43
CA MET A 1 11.58 -16.03 11.63
C MET A 1 12.68 -16.80 12.34
N SER A 2 13.48 -17.58 11.64
CA SER A 2 14.66 -18.20 12.25
C SER A 2 15.65 -17.12 12.69
N ARG A 3 16.45 -17.38 13.73
CA ARG A 3 17.49 -16.44 14.20
C ARG A 3 18.43 -16.02 13.06
N GLY A 4 18.74 -16.93 12.13
CA GLY A 4 19.55 -16.64 10.94
C GLY A 4 18.92 -15.61 9.98
N ALA A 5 17.60 -15.66 9.80
CA ALA A 5 16.90 -14.68 8.95
C ALA A 5 16.96 -13.27 9.55
N LEU A 6 16.79 -13.13 10.88
CA LEU A 6 16.90 -11.83 11.55
C LEU A 6 18.32 -11.25 11.45
N LEU A 7 19.35 -12.09 11.60
CA LEU A 7 20.74 -11.68 11.43
C LEU A 7 21.04 -11.23 10.00
N SER A 8 20.50 -11.92 8.99
CA SER A 8 20.68 -11.52 7.60
C SER A 8 20.05 -10.17 7.27
N VAL A 9 18.83 -9.92 7.79
CA VAL A 9 18.11 -8.65 7.61
C VAL A 9 18.85 -7.50 8.31
N ALA A 10 19.25 -7.71 9.57
CA ALA A 10 20.03 -6.73 10.32
C ALA A 10 21.38 -6.43 9.65
N GLY A 11 22.10 -7.47 9.19
CA GLY A 11 23.35 -7.31 8.45
C GLY A 11 23.18 -6.50 7.17
N THR A 12 22.10 -6.75 6.41
CA THR A 12 21.80 -6.01 5.18
C THR A 12 21.54 -4.53 5.48
N LEU A 13 20.77 -4.23 6.54
CA LEU A 13 20.51 -2.86 6.96
C LEU A 13 21.79 -2.13 7.37
N VAL A 14 22.67 -2.79 8.13
CA VAL A 14 23.97 -2.22 8.52
C VAL A 14 24.81 -1.91 7.28
N VAL A 15 24.89 -2.82 6.32
CA VAL A 15 25.62 -2.59 5.06
C VAL A 15 25.06 -1.39 4.31
N VAL A 16 23.73 -1.27 4.19
CA VAL A 16 23.09 -0.12 3.53
C VAL A 16 23.41 1.20 4.23
N VAL A 17 23.37 1.24 5.56
CA VAL A 17 23.70 2.45 6.35
C VAL A 17 25.18 2.82 6.21
N LEU A 18 26.08 1.83 6.24
CA LEU A 18 27.51 2.05 6.05
C LEU A 18 27.81 2.57 4.64
N LEU A 19 27.17 2.02 3.61
CA LEU A 19 27.31 2.50 2.23
C LEU A 19 26.80 3.93 2.09
N TRP A 20 25.65 4.27 2.68
CA TRP A 20 25.14 5.64 2.69
C TRP A 20 26.11 6.60 3.40
N GLN A 21 26.62 6.22 4.58
CA GLN A 21 27.62 7.01 5.29
C GLN A 21 28.89 7.21 4.44
N LEU A 22 29.37 6.15 3.78
CA LEU A 22 30.55 6.21 2.92
C LEU A 22 30.34 7.16 1.73
N VAL A 23 29.19 7.11 1.08
CA VAL A 23 28.84 8.02 -0.04
C VAL A 23 28.85 9.48 0.42
N VAL A 24 28.30 9.77 1.60
CA VAL A 24 28.30 11.14 2.17
C VAL A 24 29.72 11.60 2.48
N LEU A 25 30.53 10.74 3.10
CA LEU A 25 31.91 11.06 3.47
C LEU A 25 32.82 11.27 2.26
N VAL A 26 32.78 10.35 1.29
CA VAL A 26 33.62 10.40 0.08
C VAL A 26 33.17 11.53 -0.85
N GLY A 27 31.85 11.73 -1.00
CA GLY A 27 31.31 12.76 -1.88
C GLY A 27 31.38 14.17 -1.30
N GLY A 28 31.63 14.33 0.00
CA GLY A 28 31.66 15.64 0.66
C GLY A 28 30.35 16.42 0.53
N TYR A 29 29.22 15.71 0.40
CA TYR A 29 27.93 16.33 0.12
C TYR A 29 27.45 17.17 1.31
N PRO A 30 26.95 18.41 1.08
CA PRO A 30 26.38 19.21 2.14
C PRO A 30 25.05 18.61 2.62
N PRO A 31 24.63 18.84 3.88
CA PRO A 31 23.43 18.22 4.47
C PRO A 31 22.11 18.55 3.77
N PHE A 32 22.05 19.65 3.01
CA PHE A 32 20.87 20.01 2.21
C PHE A 32 20.79 19.27 0.87
N ILE A 33 21.82 18.54 0.47
CA ILE A 33 21.79 17.64 -0.70
C ILE A 33 21.61 16.21 -0.22
N LEU A 34 22.53 15.74 0.62
CA LEU A 34 22.51 14.38 1.16
C LEU A 34 22.99 14.39 2.62
N PRO A 35 22.06 14.41 3.60
CA PRO A 35 22.44 14.37 5.01
C PRO A 35 23.01 13.01 5.38
N ALA A 36 23.98 12.99 6.30
CA ALA A 36 24.50 11.75 6.85
C ALA A 36 23.42 10.98 7.64
N PRO A 37 23.45 9.64 7.66
CA PRO A 37 22.49 8.82 8.41
C PRO A 37 22.32 9.24 9.87
N ALA A 38 23.41 9.63 10.55
CA ALA A 38 23.37 10.09 11.94
C ALA A 38 22.58 11.39 12.11
N VAL A 39 22.69 12.32 11.16
CA VAL A 39 21.95 13.59 11.16
C VAL A 39 20.45 13.33 10.95
N VAL A 40 20.11 12.42 10.03
CA VAL A 40 18.72 12.02 9.80
C VAL A 40 18.14 11.33 11.03
N ALA A 41 18.89 10.42 11.67
CA ALA A 41 18.45 9.72 12.88
C ALA A 41 18.22 10.71 14.04
N GLY A 42 19.15 11.63 14.28
CA GLY A 42 18.99 12.68 15.29
C GLY A 42 17.77 13.56 15.02
N ARG A 43 17.57 13.95 13.75
CA ARG A 43 16.41 14.77 13.36
C ARG A 43 15.09 14.04 13.52
N LEU A 44 15.05 12.74 13.18
CA LEU A 44 13.87 11.88 13.38
C LEU A 44 13.49 11.82 14.86
N ILE A 45 14.45 11.54 15.74
CA ILE A 45 14.22 11.48 17.19
C ILE A 45 13.70 12.82 17.71
N ALA A 46 14.31 13.94 17.30
CA ALA A 46 13.87 15.27 17.68
C ALA A 46 12.45 15.59 17.18
N ALA A 47 12.14 15.27 15.92
CA ALA A 47 10.82 15.50 15.33
C ALA A 47 9.72 14.69 16.05
N TRP A 48 10.03 13.46 16.47
CA TRP A 48 9.15 12.66 17.31
C TRP A 48 9.00 13.25 18.71
N ALA A 49 10.09 13.63 19.37
CA ALA A 49 10.03 14.22 20.72
C ALA A 49 9.24 15.54 20.74
N GLN A 50 9.32 16.33 19.67
CA GLN A 50 8.62 17.62 19.52
C GLN A 50 7.16 17.48 19.11
N GLY A 51 6.67 16.28 18.76
CA GLY A 51 5.30 16.11 18.29
C GLY A 51 5.08 16.48 16.82
N THR A 52 6.13 16.73 16.04
CA THR A 52 6.02 17.20 14.65
C THR A 52 5.46 16.14 13.71
N ILE A 53 5.83 14.87 13.89
CA ILE A 53 5.46 13.80 12.94
C ILE A 53 4.05 13.26 13.21
N GLN A 54 3.64 13.22 14.47
CA GLN A 54 2.43 12.57 14.96
C GLN A 54 1.14 13.04 14.28
N PRO A 55 0.84 14.35 14.15
CA PRO A 55 -0.39 14.79 13.49
C PRO A 55 -0.41 14.47 12.00
N HIS A 56 0.76 14.50 11.34
CA HIS A 56 0.90 14.15 9.93
C HIS A 56 0.75 12.63 9.72
N LEU A 57 1.40 11.83 10.56
CA LEU A 57 1.28 10.38 10.57
C LEU A 57 -0.17 9.93 10.81
N GLY A 58 -0.85 10.52 11.80
CA GLY A 58 -2.24 10.20 12.11
C GLY A 58 -3.18 10.47 10.93
N ALA A 59 -3.03 11.62 10.27
CA ALA A 59 -3.80 11.96 9.08
C ALA A 59 -3.58 10.93 7.95
N THR A 60 -2.32 10.64 7.61
CA THR A 60 -1.99 9.66 6.57
C THR A 60 -2.53 8.27 6.90
N LEU A 61 -2.46 7.82 8.15
CA LEU A 61 -2.98 6.51 8.56
C LEU A 61 -4.51 6.42 8.41
N VAL A 62 -5.24 7.49 8.70
CA VAL A 62 -6.70 7.56 8.47
C VAL A 62 -7.01 7.49 6.97
N GLU A 63 -6.30 8.26 6.16
CA GLU A 63 -6.44 8.26 4.71
C GLU A 63 -6.16 6.88 4.09
N VAL A 64 -5.06 6.25 4.50
CA VAL A 64 -4.68 4.90 4.08
C VAL A 64 -5.71 3.88 4.54
N GLY A 65 -6.14 3.91 5.80
CA GLY A 65 -7.10 2.95 6.35
C GLY A 65 -8.45 3.01 5.64
N LEU A 66 -8.99 4.21 5.44
CA LEU A 66 -10.26 4.41 4.75
C LEU A 66 -10.15 4.09 3.25
N GLY A 67 -9.10 4.58 2.59
CA GLY A 67 -8.89 4.32 1.16
C GLY A 67 -8.63 2.85 0.86
N PHE A 68 -7.86 2.16 1.70
CA PHE A 68 -7.68 0.72 1.60
C PHE A 68 -9.00 -0.03 1.86
N GLY A 69 -9.75 0.34 2.90
CA GLY A 69 -11.02 -0.31 3.22
C GLY A 69 -12.04 -0.20 2.08
N VAL A 70 -12.25 1.00 1.55
CA VAL A 70 -13.17 1.25 0.43
C VAL A 70 -12.66 0.59 -0.84
N GLY A 71 -11.40 0.84 -1.21
CA GLY A 71 -10.78 0.30 -2.43
C GLY A 71 -10.77 -1.23 -2.46
N ALA A 72 -10.35 -1.89 -1.37
CA ALA A 72 -10.33 -3.34 -1.27
C ALA A 72 -11.73 -3.94 -1.33
N THR A 73 -12.73 -3.33 -0.68
CA THR A 73 -14.11 -3.82 -0.72
C THR A 73 -14.69 -3.77 -2.13
N LEU A 74 -14.53 -2.65 -2.83
CA LEU A 74 -14.96 -2.49 -4.23
C LEU A 74 -14.22 -3.47 -5.15
N ALA A 75 -12.92 -3.65 -4.93
CA ALA A 75 -12.08 -4.54 -5.70
C ALA A 75 -12.45 -6.02 -5.53
N LEU A 76 -12.79 -6.45 -4.32
CA LEU A 76 -13.26 -7.81 -4.07
C LEU A 76 -14.55 -8.10 -4.82
N ALA A 77 -15.51 -7.17 -4.78
CA ALA A 77 -16.77 -7.29 -5.50
C ALA A 77 -16.56 -7.32 -7.02
N ALA A 78 -15.77 -6.39 -7.55
CA ALA A 78 -15.46 -6.30 -8.98
C ALA A 78 -14.64 -7.52 -9.46
N GLY A 79 -13.61 -7.91 -8.73
CA GLY A 79 -12.77 -9.07 -9.03
C GLY A 79 -13.55 -10.37 -9.06
N TYR A 80 -14.50 -10.54 -8.12
CA TYR A 80 -15.41 -11.69 -8.14
C TYR A 80 -16.36 -11.65 -9.34
N ALA A 81 -16.94 -10.49 -9.68
CA ALA A 81 -17.81 -10.35 -10.85
C ALA A 81 -17.07 -10.67 -12.17
N LEU A 82 -15.84 -10.17 -12.31
CA LEU A 82 -14.94 -10.48 -13.43
C LEU A 82 -14.59 -11.98 -13.47
N ALA A 83 -14.38 -12.62 -12.32
CA ALA A 83 -14.10 -14.05 -12.26
C ALA A 83 -15.27 -14.89 -12.79
N ARG A 84 -16.50 -14.49 -12.46
CA ARG A 84 -17.73 -15.25 -12.77
C ARG A 84 -18.25 -15.08 -14.19
N SER A 85 -18.01 -13.92 -14.82
CA SER A 85 -18.58 -13.61 -16.12
C SER A 85 -17.51 -13.24 -17.14
N ARG A 86 -17.32 -14.14 -18.13
CA ARG A 86 -16.46 -13.87 -19.29
C ARG A 86 -16.93 -12.67 -20.11
N LEU A 87 -18.24 -12.38 -20.10
CA LEU A 87 -18.79 -11.19 -20.75
C LEU A 87 -18.37 -9.91 -20.02
N VAL A 88 -18.49 -9.88 -18.69
CA VAL A 88 -18.08 -8.73 -17.88
C VAL A 88 -16.59 -8.49 -18.00
N GLU A 89 -15.77 -9.54 -17.95
CA GLU A 89 -14.34 -9.43 -18.24
C GLU A 89 -14.09 -8.83 -19.61
N ARG A 90 -14.63 -9.42 -20.69
CA ARG A 90 -14.39 -8.95 -22.05
C ARG A 90 -14.79 -7.49 -22.25
N LEU A 91 -15.88 -7.06 -21.60
CA LEU A 91 -16.36 -5.67 -21.67
C LEU A 91 -15.52 -4.71 -20.83
N LEU A 92 -15.10 -5.10 -19.62
CA LEU A 92 -14.42 -4.20 -18.68
C LEU A 92 -12.90 -4.21 -18.79
N SER A 93 -12.28 -5.30 -19.25
CA SER A 93 -10.81 -5.44 -19.34
C SER A 93 -10.12 -4.28 -20.07
N PRO A 94 -10.60 -3.78 -21.24
CA PRO A 94 -9.98 -2.65 -21.91
C PRO A 94 -9.97 -1.38 -21.05
N TYR A 95 -11.08 -1.10 -20.36
CA TYR A 95 -11.22 0.06 -19.49
C TYR A 95 -10.39 -0.08 -18.21
N LEU A 96 -10.29 -1.29 -17.65
CA LEU A 96 -9.43 -1.56 -16.50
C LEU A 96 -7.96 -1.34 -16.83
N VAL A 97 -7.51 -1.81 -18.01
CA VAL A 97 -6.15 -1.58 -18.49
C VAL A 97 -5.90 -0.10 -18.75
N ALA A 98 -6.83 0.61 -19.41
CA ALA A 98 -6.71 2.05 -19.63
C ALA A 98 -6.66 2.84 -18.32
N ALA A 99 -7.49 2.48 -17.34
CA ALA A 99 -7.50 3.13 -16.04
C ALA A 99 -6.20 2.84 -15.26
N GLN A 100 -5.63 1.64 -15.35
CA GLN A 100 -4.33 1.31 -14.75
C GLN A 100 -3.17 2.04 -15.44
N ALA A 101 -3.23 2.20 -16.77
CA ALA A 101 -2.23 2.92 -17.54
C ALA A 101 -2.28 4.45 -17.29
N THR A 102 -3.41 4.95 -16.81
CA THR A 102 -3.58 6.37 -16.50
C THR A 102 -2.81 6.70 -15.21
N PRO A 103 -1.82 7.60 -15.25
CA PRO A 103 -1.04 7.94 -14.07
C PRO A 103 -1.93 8.65 -13.05
N ILE A 104 -2.21 7.98 -11.94
CA ILE A 104 -3.06 8.51 -10.86
C ILE A 104 -2.55 9.86 -10.32
N LEU A 105 -1.22 10.07 -10.37
CA LEU A 105 -0.59 11.35 -10.01
C LEU A 105 -1.12 12.51 -10.84
N ALA A 106 -1.41 12.29 -12.12
CA ALA A 106 -1.99 13.31 -13.00
C ALA A 106 -3.48 13.54 -12.71
N LEU A 107 -4.18 12.54 -12.17
CA LEU A 107 -5.58 12.66 -11.77
C LEU A 107 -5.77 13.34 -10.41
N ALA A 108 -4.77 13.27 -9.53
CA ALA A 108 -4.89 13.76 -8.15
C ALA A 108 -5.34 15.24 -8.05
N PRO A 109 -4.82 16.19 -8.85
CA PRO A 109 -5.32 17.56 -8.86
C PRO A 109 -6.78 17.69 -9.32
N LEU A 110 -7.21 16.88 -10.29
CA LEU A 110 -8.61 16.86 -10.75
C LEU A 110 -9.54 16.32 -9.68
N LEU A 111 -9.13 15.26 -8.99
CA LEU A 111 -9.89 14.68 -7.89
C LEU A 111 -9.97 15.65 -6.71
N ALA A 112 -8.91 16.40 -6.42
CA ALA A 112 -8.94 17.48 -5.43
C ALA A 112 -9.84 18.65 -5.87
N LEU A 113 -9.89 18.96 -7.18
CA LEU A 113 -10.81 19.97 -7.71
C LEU A 113 -12.27 19.54 -7.57
N TRP A 114 -12.59 18.27 -7.87
CA TRP A 114 -13.96 17.76 -7.84
C TRP A 114 -14.49 17.47 -6.44
N PHE A 115 -13.67 16.83 -5.60
CA PHE A 115 -14.06 16.38 -4.26
C PHE A 115 -13.56 17.30 -3.14
N GLY A 116 -12.87 18.38 -3.50
CA GLY A 116 -12.22 19.29 -2.58
C GLY A 116 -10.89 18.76 -2.03
N THR A 117 -10.20 19.63 -1.29
CA THR A 117 -8.93 19.35 -0.62
C THR A 117 -9.08 18.62 0.72
N GLY A 118 -10.29 18.19 1.08
CA GLY A 118 -10.54 17.42 2.30
C GLY A 118 -10.14 15.94 2.19
N LEU A 119 -10.54 15.16 3.20
CA LEU A 119 -10.27 13.73 3.33
C LEU A 119 -10.79 12.90 2.14
N LEU A 120 -11.95 13.28 1.58
CA LEU A 120 -12.64 12.50 0.54
C LEU A 120 -11.77 12.31 -0.70
N SER A 121 -11.10 13.35 -1.20
CA SER A 121 -10.24 13.22 -2.39
C SER A 121 -9.09 12.24 -2.16
N LYS A 122 -8.49 12.23 -0.97
CA LYS A 122 -7.38 11.32 -0.61
C LYS A 122 -7.87 9.88 -0.53
N VAL A 123 -9.03 9.67 0.10
CA VAL A 123 -9.66 8.35 0.18
C VAL A 123 -9.98 7.82 -1.21
N VAL A 124 -10.50 8.65 -2.12
CA VAL A 124 -10.78 8.25 -3.52
C VAL A 124 -9.48 7.89 -4.25
N ILE A 125 -8.45 8.73 -4.19
CA ILE A 125 -7.15 8.48 -4.83
C ILE A 125 -6.54 7.17 -4.31
N CYS A 126 -6.48 7.01 -2.99
CA CYS A 126 -5.99 5.81 -2.33
C CYS A 126 -6.80 4.56 -2.74
N SER A 127 -8.13 4.66 -2.76
CA SER A 127 -9.02 3.56 -3.16
C SER A 127 -8.78 3.11 -4.60
N LEU A 128 -8.62 4.06 -5.53
CA LEU A 128 -8.36 3.76 -6.94
C LEU A 128 -7.04 3.02 -7.14
N ILE A 129 -5.99 3.38 -6.40
CA ILE A 129 -4.70 2.68 -6.47
C ILE A 129 -4.82 1.27 -5.90
N VAL A 130 -5.50 1.11 -4.76
CA VAL A 130 -5.70 -0.20 -4.12
C VAL A 130 -6.59 -1.11 -4.97
N PHE A 131 -7.53 -0.53 -5.71
CA PHE A 131 -8.56 -1.27 -6.43
C PHE A 131 -7.98 -2.30 -7.40
N PHE A 132 -7.05 -1.91 -8.26
CA PHE A 132 -6.54 -2.76 -9.33
C PHE A 132 -5.80 -4.02 -8.85
N PRO A 133 -4.75 -3.93 -8.01
CA PRO A 133 -4.03 -5.13 -7.56
C PRO A 133 -4.95 -6.09 -6.82
N VAL A 134 -5.88 -5.59 -6.00
CA VAL A 134 -6.83 -6.43 -5.24
C VAL A 134 -7.86 -7.07 -6.17
N ALA A 135 -8.40 -6.34 -7.16
CA ALA A 135 -9.42 -6.87 -8.07
C ALA A 135 -8.83 -7.96 -8.97
N VAL A 136 -7.63 -7.73 -9.52
CA VAL A 136 -6.93 -8.71 -10.36
C VAL A 136 -6.57 -9.95 -9.56
N ALA A 137 -6.00 -9.79 -8.36
CA ALA A 137 -5.64 -10.92 -7.52
C ALA A 137 -6.87 -11.74 -7.09
N THR A 138 -8.00 -11.08 -6.83
CA THR A 138 -9.27 -11.74 -6.54
C THR A 138 -9.78 -12.51 -7.75
N MET A 139 -9.76 -11.90 -8.93
CA MET A 139 -10.19 -12.55 -10.17
C MET A 139 -9.36 -13.81 -10.47
N VAL A 140 -8.03 -13.68 -10.39
CA VAL A 140 -7.09 -14.80 -10.61
C VAL A 140 -7.28 -15.88 -9.55
N GLY A 141 -7.40 -15.51 -8.28
CA GLY A 141 -7.62 -16.44 -7.17
C GLY A 141 -8.88 -17.28 -7.35
N ILE A 142 -10.02 -16.64 -7.63
CA ILE A 142 -11.30 -17.34 -7.82
C ILE A 142 -11.28 -18.26 -9.05
N ARG A 143 -10.54 -17.89 -10.11
CA ARG A 143 -10.40 -18.73 -11.32
C ARG A 143 -9.42 -19.89 -11.16
N SER A 144 -8.49 -19.80 -10.20
CA SER A 144 -7.50 -20.85 -9.95
C SER A 144 -8.07 -22.07 -9.22
N VAL A 145 -9.35 -22.03 -8.82
CA VAL A 145 -10.04 -23.14 -8.15
C VAL A 145 -10.12 -24.34 -9.08
N ASP A 146 -9.69 -25.51 -8.61
CA ASP A 146 -9.71 -26.75 -9.38
C ASP A 146 -11.13 -27.09 -9.84
N GLY A 147 -11.30 -27.28 -11.16
CA GLY A 147 -12.56 -27.70 -11.76
C GLY A 147 -13.10 -29.00 -11.17
N ARG A 148 -12.24 -29.92 -10.73
CA ARG A 148 -12.63 -31.18 -10.08
C ARG A 148 -13.33 -30.95 -8.74
N LEU A 149 -12.88 -29.97 -7.96
CA LEU A 149 -13.52 -29.58 -6.70
C LEU A 149 -14.92 -29.00 -6.95
N LEU A 150 -15.06 -28.23 -8.03
CA LEU A 150 -16.36 -27.68 -8.44
C LEU A 150 -17.31 -28.78 -8.94
N GLU A 151 -16.81 -29.76 -9.70
CA GLU A 151 -17.58 -30.93 -10.15
C GLU A 151 -18.02 -31.81 -8.98
N LEU A 152 -17.15 -32.06 -8.00
CA LEU A 152 -17.48 -32.76 -6.77
C LEU A 152 -18.58 -32.03 -6.00
N GLY A 153 -18.47 -30.70 -5.85
CA GLY A 153 -19.51 -29.89 -5.24
C GLY A 153 -20.86 -30.02 -5.95
N ARG A 154 -20.87 -30.06 -7.29
CA ARG A 154 -22.09 -30.30 -8.09
C ARG A 154 -22.67 -31.69 -7.88
N SER A 155 -21.83 -32.72 -7.81
CA SER A 155 -22.26 -34.11 -7.52
C SER A 155 -22.93 -34.21 -6.15
N LEU A 156 -22.43 -33.47 -5.15
CA LEU A 156 -22.99 -33.36 -3.82
C LEU A 156 -24.18 -32.37 -3.71
N ARG A 157 -24.66 -31.83 -4.84
CA ARG A 157 -25.73 -30.81 -4.89
C ARG A 157 -25.45 -29.58 -4.01
N ALA A 158 -24.18 -29.19 -3.88
CA ALA A 158 -23.81 -27.99 -3.14
C ALA A 158 -24.48 -26.75 -3.75
N SER A 159 -25.13 -25.96 -2.90
CA SER A 159 -25.71 -24.67 -3.28
C SER A 159 -24.62 -23.68 -3.70
N ARG A 160 -24.99 -22.65 -4.49
CA ARG A 160 -24.05 -21.59 -4.91
C ARG A 160 -23.34 -20.93 -3.73
N ARG A 161 -24.04 -20.78 -2.60
CA ARG A 161 -23.45 -20.23 -1.36
C ARG A 161 -22.38 -21.15 -0.78
N GLN A 162 -22.64 -22.45 -0.73
CA GLN A 162 -21.66 -23.45 -0.28
C GLN A 162 -20.45 -23.51 -1.20
N VAL A 163 -20.66 -23.49 -2.52
CA VAL A 163 -19.54 -23.44 -3.48
C VAL A 163 -18.68 -22.21 -3.23
N LEU A 164 -19.30 -21.04 -3.04
CA LEU A 164 -18.57 -19.81 -2.77
C LEU A 164 -17.79 -19.85 -1.44
N THR A 165 -18.46 -20.16 -0.33
CA THR A 165 -17.86 -20.05 1.01
C THR A 165 -16.94 -21.21 1.37
N THR A 166 -17.18 -22.39 0.80
CA THR A 166 -16.47 -23.63 1.18
C THR A 166 -15.39 -24.03 0.19
N LEU A 167 -15.52 -23.66 -1.09
CA LEU A 167 -14.55 -24.03 -2.13
C LEU A 167 -13.80 -22.81 -2.65
N GLU A 168 -14.52 -21.81 -3.17
CA GLU A 168 -13.89 -20.71 -3.91
C GLU A 168 -13.13 -19.73 -3.00
N ILE A 169 -13.78 -19.21 -1.95
CA ILE A 169 -13.14 -18.24 -1.05
C ILE A 169 -11.90 -18.85 -0.38
N PRO A 170 -11.94 -20.05 0.23
CA PRO A 170 -10.76 -20.64 0.87
C PRO A 170 -9.60 -20.88 -0.10
N ALA A 171 -9.88 -21.36 -1.32
CA ALA A 171 -8.85 -21.60 -2.32
C ALA A 171 -8.28 -20.31 -2.91
N ALA A 172 -9.10 -19.27 -3.08
CA ALA A 172 -8.67 -17.96 -3.59
C ALA A 172 -7.97 -17.09 -2.53
N LEU A 173 -8.16 -17.39 -1.24
CA LEU A 173 -7.71 -16.55 -0.13
C LEU A 173 -6.22 -16.19 -0.17
N PRO A 174 -5.27 -17.10 -0.46
CA PRO A 174 -3.86 -16.74 -0.58
C PRO A 174 -3.59 -15.71 -1.68
N SER A 175 -4.28 -15.84 -2.81
CA SER A 175 -4.16 -14.88 -3.92
C SER A 175 -4.75 -13.52 -3.55
N ILE A 176 -5.96 -13.51 -2.96
CA ILE A 176 -6.62 -12.29 -2.48
C ILE A 176 -5.73 -11.54 -1.49
N LEU A 177 -5.19 -12.25 -0.50
CA LEU A 177 -4.33 -11.65 0.52
C LEU A 177 -2.99 -11.20 -0.05
N GLY A 178 -2.45 -11.92 -1.04
CA GLY A 178 -1.32 -11.46 -1.84
C GLY A 178 -1.59 -10.11 -2.52
N GLY A 179 -2.77 -9.97 -3.15
CA GLY A 179 -3.23 -8.71 -3.74
C GLY A 179 -3.41 -7.60 -2.70
N MET A 180 -3.96 -7.92 -1.53
CA MET A 180 -4.11 -6.98 -0.42
C MET A 180 -2.76 -6.51 0.14
N ARG A 181 -1.73 -7.37 0.19
CA ARG A 181 -0.37 -6.96 0.60
C ARG A 181 0.21 -5.93 -0.36
N VAL A 182 0.06 -6.15 -1.67
CA VAL A 182 0.48 -5.16 -2.66
C VAL A 182 -0.36 -3.88 -2.52
N GLY A 183 -1.68 -4.04 -2.44
CA GLY A 183 -2.64 -2.95 -2.30
C GLY A 183 -2.33 -2.05 -1.10
N VAL A 184 -2.10 -2.60 0.09
CA VAL A 184 -1.85 -1.80 1.30
C VAL A 184 -0.54 -1.01 1.22
N THR A 185 0.50 -1.55 0.57
CA THR A 185 1.75 -0.81 0.36
C THR A 185 1.56 0.36 -0.61
N LEU A 186 0.76 0.15 -1.66
CA LEU A 186 0.42 1.20 -2.63
C LEU A 186 -0.59 2.20 -2.08
N ALA A 187 -1.41 1.82 -1.09
CA ALA A 187 -2.32 2.72 -0.40
C ALA A 187 -1.56 3.89 0.27
N VAL A 188 -0.40 3.61 0.86
CA VAL A 188 0.49 4.63 1.44
C VAL A 188 0.94 5.63 0.37
N VAL A 189 1.34 5.13 -0.81
CA VAL A 189 1.70 5.97 -1.96
C VAL A 189 0.50 6.82 -2.39
N GLY A 190 -0.70 6.24 -2.44
CA GLY A 190 -1.93 6.94 -2.80
C GLY A 190 -2.32 8.06 -1.84
N ALA A 191 -2.18 7.83 -0.54
CA ALA A 191 -2.39 8.88 0.46
C ALA A 191 -1.41 10.05 0.23
N ILE A 192 -0.11 9.77 0.08
CA ILE A 192 0.91 10.81 -0.17
C ILE A 192 0.62 11.61 -1.44
N VAL A 193 0.23 10.92 -2.52
CA VAL A 193 -0.17 11.56 -3.78
C VAL A 193 -1.40 12.46 -3.59
N GLY A 194 -2.40 11.99 -2.84
CA GLY A 194 -3.57 12.78 -2.52
C GLY A 194 -3.26 13.97 -1.61
N GLU A 195 -2.33 13.82 -0.67
CA GLU A 195 -1.86 14.88 0.21
C GLU A 195 -1.17 16.00 -0.56
N TRP A 196 -0.42 15.66 -1.61
CA TRP A 196 0.21 16.65 -2.51
C TRP A 196 -0.80 17.47 -3.31
N ALA A 197 -2.01 16.95 -3.53
CA ALA A 197 -3.09 17.67 -4.21
C ALA A 197 -3.81 18.69 -3.30
N GLY A 198 -3.22 19.06 -2.14
CA GLY A 198 -3.64 20.20 -1.34
C GLY A 198 -4.11 19.87 0.08
N ALA A 199 -3.52 18.90 0.77
CA ALA A 199 -3.85 18.64 2.17
C ALA A 199 -3.19 19.63 3.15
N GLU A 200 -3.82 19.82 4.31
CA GLU A 200 -3.24 20.57 5.44
C GLU A 200 -2.32 19.72 6.33
N ARG A 201 -2.62 18.42 6.43
CA ARG A 201 -1.89 17.45 7.26
C ARG A 201 -1.63 16.19 6.45
N GLY A 202 -0.60 15.45 6.85
CA GLY A 202 -0.14 14.25 6.14
C GLY A 202 1.37 14.20 5.99
N LEU A 203 1.95 13.00 5.90
CA LEU A 203 3.40 12.81 5.76
C LEU A 203 3.93 13.36 4.42
N GLY A 204 3.14 13.29 3.35
CA GLY A 204 3.39 13.95 2.07
C GLY A 204 3.38 15.48 2.16
N VAL A 205 2.52 16.06 3.00
CA VAL A 205 2.56 17.50 3.33
C VAL A 205 3.86 17.83 4.08
N LEU A 206 4.24 17.00 5.05
CA LEU A 206 5.47 17.21 5.83
C LEU A 206 6.72 17.18 4.94
N ILE A 207 6.76 16.30 3.91
CA ILE A 207 7.81 16.32 2.88
C ILE A 207 7.83 17.66 2.13
N ASN A 208 6.67 18.17 1.72
CA ASN A 208 6.59 19.43 0.99
C ASN A 208 7.03 20.63 1.83
N LEU A 209 6.64 20.66 3.11
CA LEU A 209 7.07 21.69 4.07
C LEU A 209 8.57 21.63 4.34
N ALA A 210 9.11 20.43 4.56
CA ALA A 210 10.54 20.20 4.79
C ALA A 210 11.39 20.66 3.59
N ARG A 211 10.94 20.36 2.36
CA ARG A 211 11.61 20.74 1.12
C ARG A 211 11.49 22.23 0.79
N GLY A 212 10.27 22.78 0.91
CA GLY A 212 9.95 24.12 0.39
C GLY A 212 10.16 25.22 1.42
N SER A 213 9.42 25.17 2.53
CA SER A 213 9.34 26.28 3.48
C SER A 213 10.42 26.23 4.57
N LEU A 214 10.77 25.03 5.04
CA LEU A 214 11.71 24.85 6.15
C LEU A 214 13.16 24.68 5.67
N PHE A 215 13.37 24.27 4.41
CA PHE A 215 14.66 23.84 3.88
C PHE A 215 15.37 22.80 4.80
N ASP A 216 14.58 21.97 5.47
CA ASP A 216 15.02 20.96 6.45
C ASP A 216 15.06 19.58 5.76
N ILE A 217 16.11 19.38 4.97
CA ILE A 217 16.32 18.13 4.24
C ILE A 217 16.51 16.92 5.16
N PRO A 218 17.19 17.02 6.32
CA PRO A 218 17.16 15.95 7.32
C PRO A 218 15.74 15.53 7.74
N LEU A 219 14.82 16.48 7.95
CA LEU A 219 13.41 16.17 8.24
C LEU A 219 12.70 15.51 7.06
N MET A 220 13.00 15.90 5.83
CA MET A 220 12.47 15.26 4.63
C MET A 220 12.87 13.78 4.58
N PHE A 221 14.15 13.46 4.80
CA PHE A 221 14.63 12.07 4.88
C PHE A 221 14.01 11.31 6.06
N ALA A 222 13.90 11.95 7.24
CA ALA A 222 13.25 11.35 8.41
C ALA A 222 11.77 11.01 8.14
N THR A 223 11.07 11.88 7.39
CA THR A 223 9.68 11.66 6.98
C THR A 223 9.57 10.52 5.98
N LEU A 224 10.47 10.46 4.98
CA LEU A 224 10.55 9.33 4.04
C LEU A 224 10.81 7.99 4.75
N LEU A 225 11.70 7.96 5.74
CA LEU A 225 11.91 6.78 6.58
C LEU A 225 10.64 6.41 7.36
N THR A 226 9.92 7.39 7.90
CA THR A 226 8.64 7.15 8.59
C THR A 226 7.61 6.53 7.66
N ILE A 227 7.47 7.04 6.43
CA ILE A 227 6.60 6.47 5.40
C ILE A 227 6.97 5.02 5.08
N ALA A 228 8.26 4.73 4.91
CA ALA A 228 8.74 3.37 4.65
C ALA A 228 8.40 2.43 5.81
N LEU A 229 8.59 2.88 7.06
CA LEU A 229 8.24 2.12 8.25
C LEU A 229 6.73 1.85 8.35
N VAL A 230 5.88 2.83 8.02
CA VAL A 230 4.43 2.65 7.94
C VAL A 230 4.06 1.61 6.89
N GLY A 231 4.64 1.70 5.68
CA GLY A 231 4.40 0.72 4.61
C GLY A 231 4.79 -0.70 5.02
N ILE A 232 5.96 -0.87 5.66
CA ILE A 232 6.42 -2.15 6.19
C ILE A 232 5.47 -2.65 7.28
N ALA A 233 5.08 -1.80 8.23
CA ALA A 233 4.18 -2.17 9.32
C ALA A 233 2.83 -2.67 8.78
N LEU A 234 2.23 -1.94 7.84
CA LEU A 234 0.97 -2.33 7.21
C LEU A 234 1.09 -3.63 6.41
N TYR A 235 2.18 -3.79 5.65
CA TYR A 235 2.48 -5.05 4.97
C TYR A 235 2.56 -6.23 5.95
N LEU A 236 3.27 -6.05 7.07
CA LEU A 236 3.42 -7.08 8.11
C LEU A 236 2.09 -7.40 8.79
N VAL A 237 1.20 -6.42 8.97
CA VAL A 237 -0.16 -6.64 9.49
C VAL A 237 -0.94 -7.56 8.55
N VAL A 238 -0.96 -7.28 7.24
CA VAL A 238 -1.67 -8.12 6.26
C VAL A 238 -1.03 -9.52 6.19
N LEU A 239 0.29 -9.61 6.22
CA LEU A 239 1.00 -10.89 6.24
C LEU A 239 0.68 -11.71 7.51
N ALA A 240 0.53 -11.07 8.66
CA ALA A 240 0.14 -11.73 9.89
C ALA A 240 -1.31 -12.26 9.81
N VAL A 241 -2.22 -11.48 9.21
CA VAL A 241 -3.59 -11.92 8.93
C VAL A 241 -3.61 -13.13 8.00
N GLU A 242 -2.80 -13.12 6.94
CA GLU A 242 -2.68 -14.25 6.00
C GLU A 242 -2.19 -15.53 6.64
N ARG A 243 -1.13 -15.45 7.45
CA ARG A 243 -0.61 -16.64 8.16
C ARG A 243 -1.65 -17.23 9.11
N ARG A 244 -2.49 -16.38 9.72
CA ARG A 244 -3.57 -16.85 10.60
C ARG A 244 -4.71 -17.49 9.83
N LEU A 245 -5.10 -16.94 8.67
CA LEU A 245 -6.25 -17.40 7.92
C LEU A 245 -5.95 -18.60 7.00
N VAL A 246 -4.79 -18.62 6.34
CA VAL A 246 -4.39 -19.69 5.42
C VAL A 246 -3.77 -20.88 6.17
N GLY A 247 -3.39 -20.67 7.44
CA GLY A 247 -2.66 -21.64 8.24
C GLY A 247 -1.19 -21.69 7.82
N ALA A 248 -0.28 -21.62 8.78
CA ALA A 248 1.16 -21.77 8.52
C ALA A 248 1.42 -23.18 7.97
N ARG A 249 1.53 -23.31 6.65
CA ARG A 249 2.27 -24.41 6.02
C ARG A 249 3.73 -24.00 5.88
#